data_AF-A0A133N6F5-F1
#
_entry.id   AF-A0A133N6F5-F1
#
_cell.length_a   1.000
_cell.length_b   1.000
_cell.length_c   1.000
_cell.angle_alpha   90.00
_cell.angle_beta   90.00
_cell.angle_gamma   90.00
#
_symmetry.space_group_name_H-M   'P 1'
#
loop_
_entity.id
_entity.type
_entity.pdbx_description
1 polymer ?
#
loop_
_entity_poly.entity_id
_entity_poly.type
_entity_poly.pdbx_seq_one_letter_code
_entity_poly.pdbx_strand_id
1 'polypeptide(L)' 'MGDSNKNIKRELNFAVKNALHAQEYINLALNTVEKNENKQLIQNTLNNINKSVDMTKTSFYGFKE' A
#
# COMPACT_ATOMS: atom_id res chain seq x y z
N MET A 1 -3.35 -20.08 21.63
CA MET A 1 -2.79 -18.78 21.17
C MET A 1 -2.19 -18.81 19.74
N GLY A 2 -2.10 -19.96 19.04
CA GLY A 2 -1.43 -20.05 17.72
C GLY A 2 -2.22 -19.57 16.49
N ASP A 3 -3.56 -19.59 16.52
CA ASP A 3 -4.38 -19.28 15.32
C ASP A 3 -4.58 -17.78 15.06
N SER A 4 -4.64 -16.96 16.12
CA SER A 4 -4.84 -15.52 15.98
C SER A 4 -3.65 -14.84 15.29
N ASN A 5 -2.43 -15.26 15.61
CA ASN A 5 -1.21 -14.69 15.02
C ASN A 5 -1.01 -15.10 13.55
N LYS A 6 -1.45 -16.31 13.17
CA LYS A 6 -1.49 -16.75 11.75
C LYS A 6 -2.49 -15.94 10.92
N ASN A 7 -3.68 -15.68 11.48
CA ASN A 7 -4.70 -14.86 10.82
C ASN A 7 -4.22 -13.42 10.63
N ILE A 8 -3.63 -12.80 11.66
CA ILE A 8 -3.11 -11.43 11.56
C ILE A 8 -2.02 -11.32 10.49
N LYS A 9 -1.07 -12.26 10.44
CA LYS A 9 -0.03 -12.30 9.39
C LYS A 9 -0.62 -12.44 7.99
N ARG A 10 -1.68 -13.23 7.82
CA ARG A 10 -2.37 -13.38 6.54
C ARG A 10 -3.06 -12.08 6.10
N GLU A 11 -3.82 -11.46 7.00
CA GLU A 11 -4.53 -10.20 6.70
C GLU A 11 -3.54 -9.06 6.38
N LEU A 12 -2.43 -8.96 7.11
CA LEU A 12 -1.36 -8.00 6.81
C LEU A 12 -0.71 -8.25 5.45
N ASN A 13 -0.45 -9.52 5.09
CA ASN A 13 0.04 -9.86 3.76
C ASN A 13 -0.95 -9.46 2.64
N PHE A 14 -2.25 -9.64 2.86
CA PHE A 14 -3.26 -9.16 1.92
C PHE A 14 -3.28 -7.63 1.82
N ALA A 15 -3.21 -6.93 2.95
CA ALA A 15 -3.14 -5.46 2.96
C ALA A 15 -1.92 -4.94 2.18
N VAL A 16 -0.73 -5.53 2.38
CA VAL A 16 0.48 -5.16 1.63
C VAL A 16 0.29 -5.42 0.12
N LYS A 17 -0.23 -6.59 -0.26
CA LYS A 17 -0.48 -6.91 -1.69
C LYS A 17 -1.46 -5.92 -2.33
N ASN A 18 -2.57 -5.62 -1.66
CA ASN A 18 -3.57 -4.68 -2.16
C ASN A 18 -2.98 -3.27 -2.32
N ALA A 19 -2.16 -2.82 -1.38
CA ALA A 19 -1.53 -1.52 -1.46
C ALA A 19 -0.47 -1.45 -2.58
N LEU A 20 0.27 -2.53 -2.83
CA LEU A 20 1.18 -2.64 -3.98
C LEU A 20 0.42 -2.60 -5.32
N HIS A 21 -0.69 -3.33 -5.46
CA HIS A 21 -1.51 -3.25 -6.67
C HIS A 21 -2.08 -1.84 -6.88
N ALA A 22 -2.53 -1.17 -5.81
CA ALA A 22 -3.00 0.21 -5.89
C ALA A 22 -1.88 1.17 -6.36
N GLN A 23 -0.65 0.97 -5.87
CA GLN A 23 0.53 1.71 -6.32
C GLN A 23 0.78 1.53 -7.82
N GLU A 24 0.70 0.29 -8.32
CA GLU A 24 0.85 -0.02 -9.75
C GLU A 24 -0.22 0.67 -10.62
N TYR A 25 -1.50 0.55 -10.25
CA TYR A 25 -2.58 1.19 -11.00
C TYR A 25 -2.46 2.73 -11.03
N ILE A 26 -2.03 3.34 -9.94
CA ILE A 26 -1.84 4.79 -9.86
C ILE A 26 -0.65 5.24 -10.67
N ASN A 27 0.45 4.49 -10.69
CA ASN A 27 1.58 4.77 -11.57
C ASN A 27 1.17 4.70 -13.05
N LEU A 28 0.34 3.74 -13.44
CA LEU A 28 -0.23 3.67 -14.78
C LEU A 28 -1.10 4.90 -15.08
N ALA A 29 -1.99 5.27 -14.15
CA ALA A 29 -2.84 6.46 -14.31
C ALA A 29 -2.01 7.75 -14.49
N LEU A 30 -0.93 7.89 -13.72
CA LEU A 30 0.02 9.01 -13.80
C LEU A 30 0.60 9.20 -15.21
N ASN A 31 0.88 8.11 -15.91
CA ASN A 31 1.41 8.12 -17.27
C ASN A 31 0.36 8.49 -18.34
N THR A 32 -0.94 8.34 -18.02
CA THR A 32 -2.04 8.61 -18.95
C THR A 32 -2.67 9.98 -18.80
N VAL A 33 -2.42 10.68 -17.69
CA VAL A 33 -3.07 11.95 -17.39
C VAL A 33 -2.29 13.11 -18.01
N GLU A 34 -2.96 13.94 -18.80
CA GLU A 34 -2.34 15.09 -19.48
C GLU A 34 -2.34 16.36 -18.62
N LYS A 35 -3.42 16.58 -17.84
CA LYS A 35 -3.59 17.77 -17.00
C LYS A 35 -2.66 17.74 -15.78
N ASN A 36 -1.83 18.76 -15.63
CA ASN A 36 -0.85 18.86 -14.54
C ASN A 36 -1.48 18.85 -13.13
N GLU A 37 -2.63 19.48 -12.94
CA GLU A 37 -3.37 19.47 -11.67
C GLU A 37 -3.78 18.04 -11.28
N ASN A 38 -4.28 17.27 -12.25
CA ASN A 38 -4.63 15.87 -12.04
C ASN A 38 -3.39 15.02 -11.77
N LYS A 39 -2.24 15.30 -12.41
CA LYS A 39 -0.97 14.63 -12.08
C LYS A 39 -0.57 14.88 -10.62
N GLN A 40 -0.68 16.11 -10.13
CA GLN A 40 -0.38 16.43 -8.72
C GLN A 40 -1.32 15.69 -7.76
N LEU A 41 -2.61 15.64 -8.05
CA LEU A 41 -3.57 14.88 -7.24
C LEU A 41 -3.21 13.38 -7.20
N ILE A 42 -2.87 12.79 -8.34
CA ILE A 42 -2.47 11.38 -8.45
C ILE A 42 -1.15 11.13 -7.72
N GLN A 43 -0.17 12.02 -7.82
CA GLN A 43 1.10 11.95 -7.07
C GLN A 43 0.89 12.03 -5.56
N ASN A 44 -0.02 12.88 -5.09
CA ASN A 44 -0.37 12.97 -3.68
C ASN A 44 -1.01 11.67 -3.18
N THR A 45 -1.92 11.09 -3.97
CA THR A 45 -2.50 9.77 -3.66
C THR A 45 -1.44 8.68 -3.64
N LEU A 46 -0.51 8.67 -4.60
CA LEU A 46 0.62 7.73 -4.64
C LEU A 46 1.48 7.82 -3.37
N ASN A 47 1.81 9.04 -2.94
CA ASN A 47 2.59 9.26 -1.72
C ASN A 47 1.88 8.72 -0.46
N ASN A 48 0.56 8.88 -0.38
CA ASN A 48 -0.22 8.34 0.74
C ASN A 48 -0.24 6.81 0.76
N ILE A 49 -0.32 6.19 -0.42
CA ILE A 49 -0.24 4.73 -0.55
C ILE A 49 1.13 4.21 -0.17
N ASN A 50 2.21 4.85 -0.61
CA ASN A 50 3.58 4.48 -0.24
C ASN A 50 3.76 4.51 1.28
N LYS A 51 3.28 5.57 1.95
CA LYS A 51 3.30 5.67 3.42
C LYS A 51 2.50 4.53 4.08
N SER A 52 1.33 4.19 3.55
CA SER A 52 0.51 3.09 4.06
C SER A 52 1.20 1.73 3.90
N VAL A 53 1.87 1.49 2.77
CA VAL A 53 2.68 0.29 2.52
C VAL A 53 3.80 0.19 3.56
N ASP A 54 4.55 1.27 3.77
CA ASP A 54 5.68 1.29 4.70
C ASP A 54 5.24 1.09 6.16
N MET A 55 4.13 1.71 6.56
CA MET A 55 3.52 1.49 7.88
C MET A 55 3.10 0.03 8.04
N THR A 56 2.42 -0.55 7.05
CA THR A 56 1.94 -1.93 7.11
C THR A 56 3.11 -2.93 7.16
N LYS A 57 4.17 -2.70 6.38
CA LYS A 57 5.41 -3.48 6.45
C LYS A 57 6.07 -3.37 7.83
N THR A 58 6.15 -2.16 8.38
CA THR A 58 6.72 -1.93 9.72
C THR A 58 5.92 -2.67 10.80
N SER A 59 4.58 -2.57 10.76
CA SER A 59 3.71 -3.32 11.64
C SER A 59 3.92 -4.82 11.48
N PHE A 60 4.03 -5.32 10.25
CA PHE A 60 4.30 -6.75 9.97
C PHE A 60 5.64 -7.21 10.55
N TYR A 61 6.70 -6.40 10.48
CA TYR A 61 7.98 -6.70 11.15
C TYR A 61 7.86 -6.67 12.67
N GLY A 62 6.98 -5.83 13.23
CA GLY A 62 6.63 -5.84 14.66
C GLY A 62 5.82 -7.08 15.10
N PHE A 63 5.21 -7.83 14.19
CA PHE A 63 4.60 -9.17 14.45
C PHE A 63 5.61 -10.32 14.34
N LYS A 64 6.89 -10.00 14.19
CA LYS A 64 8.00 -10.95 14.20
C LYS A 64 8.52 -11.12 15.63
N GLU A 65 7.62 -11.37 16.57
CA GLU A 65 7.87 -11.92 17.91
C GLU A 65 6.84 -13.03 18.19
#